data_AF-A0A0K1F4T7-F1
#
_entry.id   AF-A0A0K1F4T7-F1
#
_cell.length_a   1.000
_cell.length_b   1.000
_cell.length_c   1.000
_cell.angle_alpha   90.00
_cell.angle_beta   90.00
_cell.angle_gamma   90.00
#
_symmetry.space_group_name_H-M   'P 1'
#
loop_
_entity.id
_entity.type
_entity.pdbx_description
1 polymer ?
#
loop_
_entity_poly.entity_id
_entity_poly.type
_entity_poly.pdbx_seq_one_letter_code
_entity_poly.pdbx_strand_id
1 'polypeptide(L)'
;MRLRLNGRDANERIEMSLLEVLGDSEDECCITCTLGIDIGNCSVRRERIISDMGALRRFKDQLQLCYDLLEGKATYSMLWEDELQFSVSMTRNGHAVVSGAYRERSELTNELLFEMETDQSCFPPVLRAIGQFEDACRERPTTA
;
A
#
# COMPACT_ATOMS: atom_id res chain seq x y z
N MET A 1 -0.29 1.00 13.92
CA MET A 1 0.84 0.61 13.03
C MET A 1 0.70 1.37 11.72
N ARG A 2 1.78 1.61 10.97
CA ARG A 2 1.73 2.47 9.77
C ARG A 2 2.64 1.94 8.65
N LEU A 3 2.07 1.84 7.46
CA LEU A 3 2.76 1.63 6.20
C LEU A 3 2.97 2.98 5.53
N ARG A 4 4.21 3.29 5.14
CA ARG A 4 4.52 4.53 4.43
C ARG A 4 5.57 4.29 3.36
N LEU A 5 5.21 4.58 2.12
CA LEU A 5 6.12 4.60 0.98
C LEU A 5 6.44 6.06 0.67
N ASN A 6 7.71 6.44 0.77
CA ASN A 6 8.16 7.81 0.50
C ASN A 6 8.60 7.96 -0.95
N GLY A 7 8.36 9.14 -1.51
CA GLY A 7 9.03 9.59 -2.72
C GLY A 7 10.43 10.12 -2.42
N ARG A 8 11.14 10.51 -3.47
CA ARG A 8 12.44 11.17 -3.42
C ARG A 8 12.31 12.60 -2.89
N ASP A 9 11.25 13.31 -3.24
CA ASP A 9 10.88 14.56 -2.56
C ASP A 9 10.33 14.20 -1.17
N ALA A 10 10.85 14.86 -0.13
CA ALA A 10 10.49 14.59 1.25
C ALA A 10 9.00 14.81 1.57
N ASN A 11 8.30 15.59 0.74
CA ASN A 11 6.87 15.83 0.89
C ASN A 11 6.02 14.72 0.25
N GLU A 12 6.60 13.93 -0.66
CA GLU A 12 5.88 12.91 -1.41
C GLU A 12 5.76 11.60 -0.66
N ARG A 13 4.54 11.06 -0.56
CA ARG A 13 4.26 9.81 0.14
C ARG A 13 2.90 9.21 -0.19
N ILE A 14 2.84 7.89 0.00
CA ILE A 14 1.61 7.14 0.21
C ILE A 14 1.68 6.55 1.62
N GLU A 15 0.66 6.78 2.44
CA GLU A 15 0.60 6.36 3.83
C GLU A 15 -0.74 5.67 4.15
N MET A 16 -0.66 4.50 4.77
CA MET A 16 -1.79 3.78 5.33
C MET A 16 -1.54 3.54 6.83
N SER A 17 -2.44 4.01 7.69
CA SER A 17 -2.35 3.75 9.13
C SER A 17 -3.47 2.82 9.57
N LEU A 18 -3.11 1.68 10.16
CA LEU A 18 -4.04 0.67 10.65
C LEU A 18 -4.94 1.26 11.75
N LEU A 19 -6.25 1.14 11.58
CA LEU A 19 -7.27 1.49 12.56
C LEU A 19 -7.78 0.25 13.27
N GLU A 20 -8.34 -0.68 12.51
CA GLU A 20 -8.95 -1.91 13.02
C GLU A 20 -8.67 -3.05 12.06
N VAL A 21 -8.50 -4.25 12.62
CA VAL A 21 -8.52 -5.49 11.85
C VAL A 21 -9.98 -5.91 11.63
N LEU A 22 -10.30 -6.63 10.56
CA LEU A 22 -11.61 -7.16 10.19
C LEU A 22 -11.45 -8.61 9.70
N GLY A 23 -12.50 -9.43 9.81
CA GLY A 23 -12.49 -10.84 9.38
C GLY A 23 -12.24 -11.83 10.52
N ASP A 24 -12.69 -13.08 10.30
CA ASP A 24 -12.75 -14.15 11.30
C ASP A 24 -11.64 -15.20 11.14
N SER A 25 -10.81 -15.09 10.10
CA SER A 25 -9.72 -16.02 9.81
C SER A 25 -8.47 -15.30 9.26
N GLU A 26 -7.30 -15.92 9.37
CA GLU A 26 -6.04 -15.38 8.83
C GLU A 26 -6.05 -15.22 7.30
N ASP A 27 -6.82 -16.07 6.61
CA ASP A 27 -6.90 -16.11 5.15
C ASP A 27 -7.83 -15.04 4.60
N GLU A 28 -8.88 -14.66 5.35
CA GLU A 28 -9.85 -13.63 4.98
C GLU A 28 -9.67 -12.32 5.77
N CYS A 29 -8.49 -12.14 6.39
CA CYS A 29 -8.22 -10.93 7.16
C CYS A 29 -8.27 -9.67 6.28
N CYS A 30 -9.13 -8.73 6.66
CA CYS A 30 -9.18 -7.39 6.12
C CYS A 30 -8.71 -6.40 7.20
N ILE A 31 -8.35 -5.21 6.79
CA ILE A 31 -8.02 -4.12 7.71
C ILE A 31 -8.75 -2.86 7.26
N THR A 32 -9.09 -2.03 8.24
CA THR A 32 -9.47 -0.65 7.99
C THR A 32 -8.30 0.25 8.30
N CYS A 33 -8.05 1.22 7.42
CA CYS A 33 -6.94 2.15 7.53
C CYS A 33 -7.39 3.58 7.23
N THR A 34 -6.67 4.56 7.76
CA THR A 34 -6.65 5.90 7.13
C THR A 34 -5.78 5.85 5.88
N LEU A 35 -6.10 6.62 4.85
CA LEU A 35 -5.27 6.80 3.66
C LEU A 35 -4.80 8.26 3.53
N GLY A 36 -3.51 8.44 3.30
CA GLY A 36 -2.91 9.70 2.88
C GLY A 36 -2.10 9.52 1.59
N ILE A 37 -2.39 10.32 0.58
CA ILE A 37 -1.55 10.44 -0.62
C ILE A 37 -1.16 11.91 -0.72
N ASP A 38 0.13 12.18 -0.77
CA ASP A 38 0.70 13.51 -1.02
C ASP A 38 1.72 13.33 -2.13
N ILE A 39 1.40 13.72 -3.37
CA ILE A 39 2.30 13.54 -4.53
C ILE A 39 2.14 14.74 -5.45
N GLY A 40 3.20 15.49 -5.70
CA GLY A 40 3.11 16.80 -6.35
C GLY A 40 2.02 17.69 -5.74
N ASN A 41 1.05 18.11 -6.56
CA ASN A 41 -0.10 18.92 -6.12
C ASN A 41 -1.32 18.08 -5.71
N CYS A 42 -1.22 16.74 -5.75
CA CYS A 42 -2.29 15.84 -5.37
C CYS A 42 -2.23 15.58 -3.87
N SER A 43 -3.35 15.84 -3.18
CA SER A 43 -3.52 15.50 -1.78
C SER A 43 -4.84 14.76 -1.58
N VAL A 44 -4.76 13.50 -1.14
CA VAL A 44 -5.91 12.69 -0.76
C VAL A 44 -5.83 12.41 0.73
N ARG A 45 -6.96 12.53 1.42
CA ARG A 45 -7.14 12.13 2.82
C ARG A 45 -8.42 11.34 2.94
N ARG A 46 -8.33 10.14 3.53
CA ARG A 46 -9.48 9.34 3.92
C ARG A 46 -9.32 8.86 5.34
N GLU A 47 -10.33 9.12 6.14
CA GLU A 47 -10.42 8.65 7.52
C GLU A 47 -10.61 7.14 7.59
N ARG A 48 -11.17 6.52 6.54
CA ARG A 48 -11.41 5.08 6.50
C ARG A 48 -11.42 4.57 5.07
N ILE A 49 -10.57 3.59 4.78
CA ILE A 49 -10.57 2.72 3.60
C ILE A 49 -10.43 1.28 4.05
N ILE A 50 -10.86 0.33 3.23
CA ILE A 50 -10.68 -1.10 3.47
C ILE A 50 -9.52 -1.61 2.61
N SER A 51 -8.70 -2.49 3.19
CA SER A 51 -7.66 -3.22 2.48
C SER A 51 -7.71 -4.69 2.87
N ASP A 52 -7.61 -5.60 1.91
CA ASP A 52 -7.51 -7.03 2.15
C ASP A 52 -6.04 -7.42 2.35
N MET A 53 -5.77 -8.28 3.33
CA MET A 53 -4.39 -8.71 3.60
C MET A 53 -3.81 -9.56 2.46
N GLY A 54 -4.65 -10.17 1.62
CA GLY A 54 -4.19 -10.84 0.41
C GLY A 54 -3.51 -9.88 -0.56
N ALA A 55 -4.08 -8.70 -0.81
CA ALA A 55 -3.51 -7.66 -1.66
C ALA A 55 -2.19 -7.15 -1.10
N LEU A 56 -2.13 -6.88 0.22
CA LEU A 56 -0.89 -6.45 0.87
C LEU A 56 0.20 -7.52 0.86
N ARG A 57 -0.15 -8.80 1.07
CA ARG A 57 0.80 -9.93 0.96
C ARG A 57 1.36 -10.08 -0.45
N ARG A 58 0.49 -10.08 -1.47
CA ARG A 58 0.93 -10.12 -2.88
C ARG A 58 1.85 -8.96 -3.21
N PHE A 59 1.49 -7.74 -2.79
CA PHE A 59 2.33 -6.56 -2.98
C PHE A 59 3.67 -6.69 -2.27
N LYS A 60 3.69 -7.15 -1.01
CA LYS A 60 4.91 -7.39 -0.20
C LYS A 60 5.84 -8.39 -0.89
N ASP A 61 5.33 -9.53 -1.33
CA ASP A 61 6.13 -10.57 -1.98
C ASP A 61 6.78 -10.05 -3.27
N GLN A 62 6.01 -9.32 -4.08
CA GLN A 62 6.54 -8.69 -5.29
C GLN A 62 7.53 -7.57 -4.98
N LEU A 63 7.28 -6.76 -3.94
CA LEU A 63 8.17 -5.67 -3.53
C LEU A 63 9.47 -6.20 -2.93
N GLN A 64 9.42 -7.34 -2.24
CA GLN A 64 10.60 -8.05 -1.75
C GLN A 64 11.47 -8.53 -2.92
N LEU A 65 10.87 -9.11 -3.96
CA LEU A 65 11.60 -9.47 -5.18
C LEU A 65 12.22 -8.23 -5.86
N CYS A 66 11.48 -7.12 -5.92
CA CYS A 66 12.01 -5.85 -6.44
C CYS A 66 13.22 -5.35 -5.64
N TYR A 67 13.18 -5.50 -4.31
CA TYR A 67 14.26 -5.14 -3.41
C TYR A 67 15.49 -6.06 -3.55
N ASP A 68 15.29 -7.36 -3.72
CA ASP A 68 16.38 -8.33 -3.78
C ASP A 68 17.09 -8.34 -5.14
N LEU A 69 16.33 -8.16 -6.23
CA LEU A 69 16.84 -8.22 -7.60
C LEU A 69 17.18 -6.86 -8.20
N LEU A 70 16.73 -5.77 -7.57
CA LEU A 70 16.82 -4.40 -8.09
C LEU A 70 16.11 -4.17 -9.43
N GLU A 71 15.17 -5.05 -9.77
CA GLU A 71 14.38 -5.04 -11.00
C GLU A 71 12.97 -5.57 -10.74
N GLY A 72 12.06 -5.36 -11.70
CA GLY A 72 10.69 -5.88 -11.63
C GLY A 72 9.66 -4.83 -11.21
N LYS A 73 8.46 -5.33 -10.89
CA LYS A 73 7.29 -4.51 -10.57
C LYS A 73 6.47 -5.16 -9.46
N ALA A 74 6.10 -4.35 -8.47
CA ALA A 74 5.16 -4.72 -7.41
C ALA A 74 3.87 -3.93 -7.56
N THR A 75 2.72 -4.59 -7.47
CA THR A 75 1.41 -3.95 -7.63
C THR A 75 0.53 -4.21 -6.41
N TYR A 76 -0.01 -3.13 -5.85
CA TYR A 76 -1.10 -3.19 -4.90
C TYR A 76 -2.41 -2.98 -5.66
N SER A 77 -3.28 -3.98 -5.58
CA SER A 77 -4.64 -3.92 -6.10
C SER A 77 -5.52 -4.91 -5.34
N MET A 78 -6.69 -4.43 -4.91
CA MET A 78 -7.76 -5.24 -4.36
C MET A 78 -8.47 -6.03 -5.49
N LEU A 79 -9.09 -7.16 -5.17
CA LEU A 79 -9.83 -7.95 -6.17
C LEU A 79 -11.24 -7.39 -6.46
N TRP A 80 -11.87 -6.81 -5.44
CA TRP A 80 -13.29 -6.45 -5.48
C TRP A 80 -13.53 -4.94 -5.38
N GLU A 81 -12.52 -4.19 -4.93
CA GLU A 81 -12.56 -2.75 -4.75
C GLU A 81 -11.54 -2.08 -5.67
N ASP A 82 -11.84 -0.89 -6.16
CA ASP A 82 -10.98 -0.14 -7.09
C ASP A 82 -10.66 1.27 -6.59
N GLU A 83 -10.91 1.56 -5.31
CA GLU A 83 -10.66 2.86 -4.68
C GLU A 83 -9.18 3.27 -4.77
N LEU A 84 -8.25 2.32 -4.60
CA LEU A 84 -6.82 2.55 -4.63
C LEU A 84 -6.10 1.42 -5.36
N GLN A 85 -5.35 1.79 -6.39
CA GLN A 85 -4.41 0.91 -7.06
C GLN A 85 -3.09 1.66 -7.26
N PHE A 86 -1.97 1.00 -6.98
CA PHE A 86 -0.67 1.56 -7.34
C PHE A 86 0.35 0.47 -7.61
N SER A 87 1.44 0.86 -8.26
CA SER A 87 2.56 -0.02 -8.51
C SER A 87 3.88 0.68 -8.28
N VAL A 88 4.87 -0.09 -7.87
CA VAL A 88 6.28 0.30 -7.80
C VAL A 88 7.00 -0.43 -8.91
N SER A 89 7.60 0.30 -9.84
CA SER A 89 8.37 -0.27 -10.96
C SER A 89 9.84 0.11 -10.80
N MET A 90 10.70 -0.90 -10.67
CA MET A 90 12.14 -0.68 -10.63
C MET A 90 12.63 -0.21 -12.01
N THR A 91 13.58 0.72 -11.98
CA THR A 91 14.20 1.26 -13.18
C THR A 91 15.66 0.81 -13.24
N ARG A 92 16.62 1.70 -12.99
CA ARG A 92 18.06 1.39 -12.98
C ARG A 92 18.67 1.78 -11.65
N ASN A 93 19.69 1.04 -11.23
CA ASN A 93 20.53 1.37 -10.06
C ASN A 93 19.73 1.60 -8.76
N GLY A 94 18.69 0.81 -8.52
CA GLY A 94 17.88 0.93 -7.30
C GLY A 94 16.84 2.05 -7.31
N HIS A 95 16.74 2.83 -8.39
CA HIS A 95 15.65 3.79 -8.57
C HIS A 95 14.36 3.09 -8.95
N ALA A 96 13.24 3.65 -8.49
CA ALA A 96 11.92 3.16 -8.83
C ALA A 96 10.94 4.31 -9.06
N VAL A 97 9.86 4.01 -9.76
CA VAL A 97 8.73 4.92 -9.94
C VAL A 97 7.51 4.29 -9.29
N VAL A 98 6.80 5.07 -8.48
CA VAL A 98 5.50 4.72 -7.94
C VAL A 98 4.45 5.43 -8.78
N SER A 99 3.52 4.69 -9.36
CA SER A 99 2.40 5.26 -10.10
C SER A 99 1.11 4.53 -9.77
N GLY A 100 0.00 5.26 -9.80
CA GLY A 100 -1.27 4.70 -9.39
C GLY A 100 -2.44 5.63 -9.63
N ALA A 101 -3.59 5.15 -9.17
CA ALA A 101 -4.88 5.77 -9.29
C ALA A 101 -5.61 5.71 -7.95
N TYR A 102 -6.34 6.77 -7.66
CA TYR A 102 -7.27 6.84 -6.55
C TYR A 102 -8.66 7.27 -7.05
N ARG A 103 -9.70 6.57 -6.60
CA ARG A 103 -11.10 6.85 -6.90
C ARG A 103 -11.89 6.90 -5.59
N GLU A 104 -12.67 7.96 -5.40
CA GLU A 104 -13.47 8.14 -4.18
C GLU A 104 -14.74 7.28 -4.19
N ARG A 105 -15.30 7.04 -5.37
CA ARG A 105 -16.50 6.23 -5.55
C ARG A 105 -16.36 5.45 -6.84
N SER A 106 -16.32 4.13 -6.75
CA SER A 106 -16.17 3.20 -7.88
C SER A 106 -17.19 3.43 -9.00
N GLU A 107 -18.39 3.88 -8.61
CA GLU A 107 -19.52 4.23 -9.50
C GLU A 107 -19.24 5.46 -10.39
N LEU A 108 -18.28 6.31 -10.01
CA LEU A 108 -17.98 7.58 -10.66
C LEU A 108 -16.71 7.46 -11.51
N THR A 109 -16.67 8.20 -12.62
CA THR A 109 -15.54 8.17 -13.56
C THR A 109 -14.34 9.01 -13.10
N ASN A 110 -14.50 9.81 -12.04
CA ASN A 110 -13.46 10.69 -11.53
C ASN A 110 -12.34 9.88 -10.88
N GLU A 111 -11.16 9.96 -11.49
CA GLU A 111 -9.95 9.30 -11.02
C GLU A 111 -8.83 10.33 -10.85
N LEU A 112 -8.13 10.23 -9.72
CA LEU A 112 -6.90 10.95 -9.48
C LEU A 112 -5.73 10.02 -9.82
N LEU A 113 -4.98 10.39 -10.84
CA LEU A 113 -3.73 9.72 -11.20
C LEU A 113 -2.56 10.40 -10.50
N PHE A 114 -1.61 9.61 -10.02
CA PHE A 114 -0.40 10.11 -9.36
C PHE A 114 0.83 9.33 -9.78
N GLU A 115 1.98 10.00 -9.71
CA GLU A 115 3.30 9.42 -9.96
C GLU A 115 4.35 10.13 -9.09
N MET A 116 5.24 9.36 -8.46
CA MET A 116 6.41 9.89 -7.75
C MET A 116 7.63 9.01 -7.98
N GLU A 117 8.82 9.62 -7.98
CA GLU A 117 10.09 8.88 -7.97
C GLU A 117 10.40 8.39 -6.55
N THR A 118 11.02 7.22 -6.42
CA THR A 118 11.52 6.67 -5.15
C THR A 118 12.78 5.84 -5.39
N ASP A 119 13.28 5.15 -4.37
CA ASP A 119 14.37 4.19 -4.50
C ASP A 119 14.23 3.03 -3.49
N GLN A 120 15.05 2.00 -3.69
CA GLN A 120 15.06 0.77 -2.90
C GLN A 120 15.22 0.99 -1.39
N SER A 121 15.81 2.10 -0.95
CA SER A 121 15.98 2.38 0.49
C SER A 121 14.64 2.61 1.20
N CYS A 122 13.59 2.95 0.44
CA CYS A 122 12.24 3.14 0.95
C CYS A 122 11.45 1.83 1.16
N PHE A 123 11.92 0.68 0.65
CA PHE A 123 11.16 -0.57 0.69
C PHE A 123 11.24 -1.34 2.02
N PRO A 124 12.39 -1.46 2.70
CA PRO A 124 12.47 -2.21 3.96
C PRO A 124 11.49 -1.75 5.05
N PRO A 125 11.24 -0.43 5.25
CA PRO A 125 10.19 0.03 6.17
C PRO A 125 8.78 -0.42 5.76
N VAL A 126 8.47 -0.40 4.46
CA VAL A 126 7.17 -0.85 3.92
C VAL A 126 6.98 -2.34 4.14
N LEU A 127 7.98 -3.16 3.79
CA LEU A 127 7.96 -4.61 3.98
C LEU A 127 7.75 -4.99 5.45
N ARG A 128 8.44 -4.29 6.37
CA ARG A 128 8.27 -4.47 7.82
C ARG A 128 6.87 -4.07 8.29
N ALA A 129 6.34 -2.95 7.79
CA ALA A 129 5.00 -2.48 8.18
C ALA A 129 3.91 -3.47 7.74
N ILE A 130 4.03 -4.06 6.55
CA ILE A 130 3.10 -5.11 6.11
C ILE A 130 3.22 -6.35 7.00
N GLY A 131 4.43 -6.76 7.38
CA GLY A 131 4.63 -7.85 8.36
C GLY A 131 3.94 -7.58 9.70
N GLN A 132 4.00 -6.34 10.19
CA GLN A 132 3.28 -5.94 11.42
C GLN A 132 1.76 -5.99 11.25
N PHE A 133 1.24 -5.68 10.08
CA PHE A 133 -0.19 -5.80 9.79
C PHE A 133 -0.62 -7.28 9.75
N GLU A 134 0.24 -8.16 9.20
CA GLU A 134 0.02 -9.62 9.24
C GLU A 134 -0.01 -10.13 10.68
N ASP A 135 0.95 -9.73 11.52
CA ASP A 135 0.99 -10.15 12.92
C ASP A 135 -0.24 -9.67 13.69
N ALA A 136 -0.71 -8.44 13.44
CA ALA A 136 -1.94 -7.92 14.03
C ALA A 136 -3.19 -8.74 13.63
N CYS A 137 -3.22 -9.32 12.43
CA CYS A 137 -4.28 -10.26 12.04
C CYS A 137 -4.22 -11.57 12.82
N ARG A 138 -3.02 -12.08 13.14
CA ARG A 138 -2.83 -13.34 13.88
C ARG A 138 -3.11 -13.21 15.37
N GLU A 139 -2.71 -12.09 15.97
CA GLU A 139 -2.81 -11.84 17.41
C GLU A 139 -4.22 -11.46 17.88
N ARG A 140 -5.19 -11.37 16.96
CA ARG A 140 -6.56 -11.07 17.34
C ARG A 140 -7.10 -12.16 18.27
N PRO A 141 -7.61 -11.81 19.46
CA PRO A 141 -8.26 -12.79 20.31
C PRO A 141 -9.47 -13.32 19.55
N THR A 142 -9.46 -14.62 19.27
CA THR A 142 -10.67 -15.36 18.92
C THR A 142 -11.60 -15.17 20.11
N THR A 143 -12.56 -14.26 20.01
CA THR A 143 -13.62 -14.15 21.01
C THR A 143 -14.32 -15.50 21.02
N ALA A 144 -14.11 -16.24 22.12
CA ALA A 144 -14.74 -17.51 22.43
C ALA A 144 -16.27 -17.37 22.59
#